data_AF-A0A800BT63-F1
#
_entry.id   AF-A0A800BT63-F1
#
_cell.length_a   1.000
_cell.length_b   1.000
_cell.length_c   1.000
_cell.angle_alpha   90.00
_cell.angle_beta   90.00
_cell.angle_gamma   90.00
#
_symmetry.space_group_name_H-M   'P 1'
#
loop_
_entity.id
_entity.type
_entity.pdbx_description
1 polymer ?
#
loop_
_entity_poly.entity_id
_entity_poly.type
_entity_poly.pdbx_seq_one_letter_code
_entity_poly.pdbx_strand_id
1 'polypeptide(L)'
;HLRERGFVLRERNWRSPYGEVDIVAQDGDCLVFVEVRTRRGREYGTPEESVTPAKQAKLIEVAQSYLQESGWGGDWRIDVVAVELTPQGRLVRVELIENAVQALGDCGHDYDTPGGGDQDFRPGGRGV
;
A
#
# COMPACT_ATOMS: atom_id res chain seq x y z
N HIS A 1 -15.19 -2.60 5.96
CA HIS A 1 -14.58 -1.59 5.06
C HIS A 1 -13.70 -2.19 3.95
N LEU A 2 -12.39 -2.46 4.14
CA LEU A 2 -11.52 -2.90 3.02
C LEU A 2 -12.01 -4.19 2.33
N ARG A 3 -12.37 -5.22 3.10
CA ARG A 3 -12.94 -6.47 2.56
C ARG A 3 -14.25 -6.25 1.79
N GLU A 4 -15.09 -5.31 2.24
CA GLU A 4 -16.33 -4.95 1.54
C GLU A 4 -16.04 -4.26 0.20
N ARG A 5 -14.84 -3.68 0.04
CA ARG A 5 -14.35 -3.09 -1.20
C ARG A 5 -13.57 -4.07 -2.09
N GLY A 6 -13.55 -5.37 -1.74
CA GLY A 6 -12.90 -6.41 -2.55
C GLY A 6 -11.45 -6.72 -2.17
N PHE A 7 -10.87 -6.02 -1.20
CA PHE A 7 -9.49 -6.27 -0.77
C PHE A 7 -9.36 -7.62 -0.07
N VAL A 8 -8.34 -8.40 -0.45
CA VAL A 8 -7.95 -9.62 0.24
C VAL A 8 -6.97 -9.26 1.35
N LEU A 9 -7.40 -9.41 2.61
CA LEU A 9 -6.52 -9.15 3.75
C LEU A 9 -5.41 -10.22 3.83
N ARG A 10 -4.15 -9.78 3.82
CA ARG A 10 -2.98 -10.64 4.01
C ARG A 10 -2.54 -10.63 5.47
N GLU A 11 -2.30 -9.44 6.05
CA GLU A 11 -1.79 -9.28 7.41
C GLU A 11 -2.41 -8.08 8.14
N ARG A 12 -2.29 -8.08 9.47
CA ARG A 12 -2.62 -6.94 10.34
C ARG A 12 -1.52 -6.71 11.36
N ASN A 13 -1.23 -5.44 11.65
CA ASN A 13 -0.22 -4.99 12.60
C ASN A 13 1.13 -5.69 12.36
N TRP A 14 1.54 -5.78 11.09
CA TRP A 14 2.80 -6.43 10.73
C TRP A 14 3.97 -5.55 11.18
N ARG A 15 5.02 -6.18 11.72
CA ARG A 15 6.17 -5.50 12.34
C ARG A 15 7.46 -6.03 11.78
N SER A 16 8.41 -5.12 11.59
CA SER A 16 9.81 -5.42 11.26
C SER A 16 10.73 -4.62 12.17
N PRO A 17 12.06 -4.88 12.15
CA PRO A 17 13.03 -4.02 12.82
C PRO A 17 12.97 -2.55 12.34
N TYR A 18 12.41 -2.33 11.16
CA TYR A 18 12.25 -1.01 10.55
C TYR A 18 10.91 -0.35 10.88
N GLY A 19 9.99 -0.97 11.63
CA GLY A 19 8.73 -0.32 12.01
C GLY A 19 7.53 -1.24 11.89
N GLU A 20 6.36 -0.66 11.66
CA GLU A 20 5.10 -1.39 11.56
C GLU A 20 4.21 -0.83 10.45
N VAL A 21 3.33 -1.68 9.95
CA VAL A 21 2.23 -1.31 9.05
C VAL A 21 0.94 -1.92 9.60
N ASP A 22 -0.12 -1.12 9.64
CA ASP A 22 -1.38 -1.54 10.27
C ASP A 22 -2.05 -2.68 9.51
N ILE A 23 -2.02 -2.65 8.18
CA ILE A 23 -2.65 -3.65 7.33
C ILE A 23 -1.80 -3.88 6.08
N VAL A 24 -1.64 -5.16 5.71
CA VAL A 24 -1.23 -5.56 4.37
C VAL A 24 -2.42 -6.25 3.72
N ALA A 25 -2.81 -5.78 2.54
CA ALA A 25 -3.90 -6.32 1.77
C ALA A 25 -3.49 -6.46 0.31
N GLN A 26 -4.33 -7.11 -0.49
CA GLN A 26 -4.17 -7.21 -1.92
C GLN A 26 -5.43 -6.69 -2.60
N ASP A 27 -5.25 -5.89 -3.63
CA ASP A 27 -6.29 -5.33 -4.50
C ASP A 27 -5.97 -5.73 -5.94
N GLY A 28 -6.69 -6.71 -6.48
CA GLY A 28 -6.30 -7.34 -7.75
C GLY A 28 -4.89 -7.92 -7.70
N ASP A 29 -4.02 -7.47 -8.59
CA ASP A 29 -2.60 -7.87 -8.67
C ASP A 29 -1.65 -6.92 -7.92
N CYS A 30 -2.19 -5.96 -7.17
CA CYS A 30 -1.43 -4.99 -6.40
C CYS A 30 -1.39 -5.36 -4.91
N LEU A 31 -0.20 -5.31 -4.30
CA LEU A 31 -0.07 -5.38 -2.85
C LEU A 31 -0.24 -4.00 -2.22
N VAL A 32 -1.12 -3.87 -1.24
CA VAL A 32 -1.49 -2.60 -0.63
C VAL A 32 -1.08 -2.59 0.83
N PHE A 33 -0.18 -1.68 1.17
CA PHE A 33 0.19 -1.35 2.54
C PHE A 33 -0.69 -0.22 3.04
N VAL A 34 -1.43 -0.43 4.11
CA VAL A 34 -2.39 0.58 4.60
C VAL A 34 -2.01 1.05 5.98
N GLU A 35 -1.84 2.36 6.14
CA GLU A 35 -1.75 3.05 7.43
C GLU A 35 -3.14 3.53 7.86
N VAL A 36 -3.55 3.28 9.10
CA VAL A 36 -4.84 3.69 9.66
C VAL A 36 -4.64 4.92 10.54
N ARG A 37 -5.28 6.03 10.16
CA ARG A 37 -5.23 7.29 10.91
C ARG A 37 -6.58 7.59 11.55
N THR A 38 -6.62 7.56 12.88
CA THR A 38 -7.82 7.95 13.64
C THR A 38 -7.73 9.42 14.04
N ARG A 39 -8.80 10.18 13.75
CA ARG A 39 -8.98 11.58 14.20
C ARG A 39 -10.13 11.65 15.19
N ARG A 40 -9.95 12.42 16.28
CA ARG A 40 -10.99 12.64 17.30
C ARG A 40 -11.25 14.13 17.48
N GLY A 41 -12.50 14.56 17.32
CA GLY A 41 -12.89 15.96 17.54
C GLY A 41 -12.55 16.90 16.38
N ARG A 42 -12.29 18.19 16.66
CA ARG A 42 -12.04 19.25 15.67
C ARG A 42 -10.56 19.41 15.27
N GLU A 43 -9.77 18.34 15.28
CA GLU A 43 -8.40 18.43 14.75
C GLU A 43 -8.47 18.59 13.22
N TYR A 44 -8.32 19.82 12.76
CA TYR A 44 -8.32 20.20 11.35
C TYR A 44 -6.93 19.96 10.73
N GLY A 45 -6.94 19.47 9.49
CA GLY A 45 -5.80 19.22 8.60
C GLY A 45 -6.26 18.28 7.48
N THR A 46 -5.77 18.40 6.25
CA THR A 46 -6.19 17.49 5.17
C THR A 46 -5.61 16.09 5.40
N PRO A 47 -6.18 15.03 4.81
CA PRO A 47 -5.60 13.69 4.90
C PRO A 47 -4.19 13.60 4.30
N GLU A 48 -3.90 14.36 3.23
CA GLU A 48 -2.55 14.42 2.65
C GLU A 48 -1.54 15.08 3.61
N GLU A 49 -1.94 16.10 4.38
CA GLU A 49 -1.10 16.73 5.41
C GLU A 49 -0.73 15.77 6.55
N SER A 50 -1.41 14.62 6.69
CA SER A 50 -1.22 13.72 7.84
C SER A 50 -0.08 12.70 7.69
N VAL A 51 0.47 12.52 6.49
CA VAL A 51 1.64 11.67 6.24
C VAL A 51 2.85 12.54 5.91
N THR A 52 3.54 12.97 6.97
CA THR A 52 4.77 13.76 6.83
C THR A 52 5.83 13.02 6.00
N PRO A 53 6.78 13.72 5.35
CA PRO A 53 7.84 13.07 4.56
C PRO A 53 8.63 12.00 5.35
N ALA A 54 8.86 12.23 6.65
CA ALA A 54 9.49 11.25 7.52
C ALA A 54 8.66 9.97 7.69
N LYS A 55 7.33 10.10 7.81
CA LYS A 55 6.42 8.95 7.85
C LYS A 55 6.35 8.23 6.51
N GLN A 56 6.35 8.96 5.41
CA GLN A 56 6.39 8.37 4.06
C GLN A 56 7.63 7.48 3.88
N ALA A 57 8.82 8.02 4.18
CA ALA A 57 10.06 7.25 4.13
C ALA A 57 10.01 6.01 5.02
N LYS A 58 9.45 6.14 6.22
CA LYS A 58 9.31 5.02 7.15
C LYS A 58 8.38 3.91 6.63
N LEU A 59 7.24 4.29 6.07
CA LEU A 59 6.29 3.35 5.48
C LEU A 59 6.90 2.63 4.27
N ILE A 60 7.71 3.33 3.46
CA ILE A 60 8.44 2.72 2.34
C ILE A 60 9.45 1.68 2.85
N GLU A 61 10.25 1.99 3.89
CA GLU A 61 11.19 1.02 4.48
C GLU A 61 10.47 -0.24 5.01
N VAL A 62 9.35 -0.05 5.70
CA VAL A 62 8.54 -1.14 6.23
C VAL A 62 7.96 -1.99 5.09
N ALA A 63 7.40 -1.36 4.06
CA ALA A 63 6.87 -2.04 2.88
C ALA A 63 7.96 -2.86 2.17
N GLN A 64 9.14 -2.27 1.93
CA GLN A 64 10.28 -2.97 1.33
C GLN A 64 10.71 -4.20 2.14
N SER A 65 10.73 -4.09 3.46
CA SER A 65 11.03 -5.22 4.34
C SER A 65 10.01 -6.35 4.18
N TYR A 66 8.71 -6.03 4.04
CA TYR A 66 7.67 -7.03 3.81
C TYR A 66 7.80 -7.67 2.42
N LEU A 67 8.06 -6.87 1.38
CA LEU A 67 8.25 -7.36 0.02
C LEU A 67 9.41 -8.35 -0.05
N GLN A 68 10.52 -8.05 0.63
CA GLN A 68 11.67 -8.94 0.71
C GLN A 68 11.35 -10.26 1.42
N GLU A 69 10.61 -10.21 2.54
CA GLU A 69 10.25 -11.41 3.32
C GLU A 69 9.23 -12.29 2.58
N SER A 70 8.23 -11.66 1.96
CA SER A 70 7.16 -12.36 1.23
C SER A 70 7.58 -12.86 -0.15
N GLY A 71 8.66 -12.31 -0.72
CA GLY A 71 9.07 -12.57 -2.10
C GLY A 71 8.13 -11.95 -3.14
N TRP A 72 7.32 -10.95 -2.77
CA TRP A 72 6.42 -10.28 -3.69
C TRP A 72 7.21 -9.45 -4.71
N GLY A 73 7.01 -9.73 -5.99
CA GLY A 73 7.66 -9.04 -7.11
C GLY A 73 6.71 -8.25 -8.02
N GLY A 74 5.43 -8.15 -7.65
CA GLY A 74 4.43 -7.38 -8.39
C GLY A 74 4.32 -5.93 -7.90
N ASP A 75 3.36 -5.20 -8.46
CA ASP A 75 3.08 -3.81 -8.09
C ASP A 75 2.65 -3.70 -6.62
N TRP A 76 2.92 -2.54 -6.03
CA TRP A 76 2.55 -2.27 -4.65
C TRP A 76 2.37 -0.79 -4.37
N ARG A 77 1.36 -0.44 -3.56
CA ARG A 77 1.10 0.95 -3.16
C ARG A 77 0.97 1.09 -1.66
N ILE A 78 1.03 2.33 -1.20
CA ILE A 78 0.74 2.69 0.19
C ILE A 78 -0.50 3.57 0.22
N ASP A 79 -1.52 3.09 0.91
CA ASP A 79 -2.79 3.77 1.11
C ASP A 79 -2.94 4.24 2.56
N VAL A 80 -3.85 5.18 2.78
CA VAL A 80 -4.25 5.60 4.13
C VAL A 80 -5.74 5.38 4.32
N VAL A 81 -6.11 4.78 5.44
CA VAL A 81 -7.49 4.76 5.92
C VAL A 81 -7.65 5.81 7.01
N ALA A 82 -8.39 6.88 6.72
CA ALA A 82 -8.78 7.88 7.69
C ALA A 82 -10.07 7.46 8.40
N VAL A 83 -10.03 7.40 9.72
CA VAL A 83 -11.17 7.07 10.59
C VAL A 83 -11.52 8.31 11.41
N GLU A 84 -12.70 8.86 11.18
CA GLU A 84 -13.23 9.99 11.94
C GLU A 84 -14.13 9.49 13.06
N LEU A 85 -13.82 9.89 14.29
CA LEU A 85 -14.61 9.56 15.47
C LEU A 85 -15.13 10.84 16.16
N THR A 86 -16.33 10.76 16.73
CA THR A 86 -16.82 11.79 17.66
C THR A 86 -15.92 11.83 18.91
N PRO A 87 -15.98 12.90 19.72
CA PRO A 87 -15.28 12.94 21.01
C PRO A 87 -15.63 11.76 21.94
N GLN A 88 -16.84 11.19 21.80
CA GLN A 88 -17.32 10.02 22.54
C GLN A 88 -16.90 8.69 21.90
N GLY A 89 -16.04 8.70 20.87
CA GLY A 89 -15.53 7.51 20.20
C GLY A 89 -16.49 6.86 19.20
N ARG A 90 -17.60 7.50 18.84
CA ARG A 90 -18.53 6.96 17.84
C ARG A 90 -17.98 7.17 16.44
N LEU A 91 -18.07 6.15 15.59
CA LEU A 91 -17.67 6.24 14.18
C LEU A 91 -18.54 7.25 13.43
N VAL A 92 -17.89 8.22 12.78
CA VAL A 92 -18.53 9.22 11.91
C VAL A 92 -18.32 8.85 10.45
N ARG A 93 -17.07 8.63 10.06
CA ARG A 93 -16.68 8.36 8.67
C ARG A 93 -15.45 7.47 8.60
N VAL A 94 -15.38 6.66 7.55
CA VAL A 94 -14.17 5.95 7.12
C VAL A 94 -13.90 6.31 5.66
N GLU A 95 -12.71 6.81 5.38
CA GLU A 95 -12.26 7.19 4.04
C GLU A 95 -10.97 6.43 3.70
N LEU A 96 -10.88 5.94 2.47
CA LEU A 96 -9.66 5.34 1.93
C LEU A 96 -9.06 6.35 0.96
N ILE A 97 -7.79 6.66 1.12
CA ILE A 97 -6.98 7.50 0.25
C ILE A 97 -5.96 6.59 -0.39
N GLU A 98 -6.16 6.32 -1.67
CA GLU A 98 -5.29 5.46 -2.46
C GLU A 98 -4.05 6.23 -2.90
N ASN A 99 -2.91 5.54 -3.01
CA ASN A 99 -1.63 6.14 -3.41
C ASN A 99 -1.25 7.34 -2.52
N ALA A 100 -1.52 7.23 -1.22
CA ALA A 100 -1.26 8.29 -0.24
C ALA A 100 0.24 8.59 -0.07
N VAL A 101 1.11 7.69 -0.52
CA VAL A 101 2.56 7.89 -0.60
C VAL A 101 3.03 7.53 -2.01
N GLN A 102 3.76 8.44 -2.66
CA GLN A 102 4.47 8.12 -3.89
C GLN A 102 5.62 7.16 -3.56
N ALA A 103 5.47 5.91 -3.99
CA ALA A 103 6.47 4.87 -3.88
C ALA A 103 6.75 4.28 -5.27
N LEU A 104 7.98 3.82 -5.51
CA LEU A 104 8.33 3.20 -6.78
C LEU A 104 7.66 1.82 -6.88
N GLY A 105 6.50 1.76 -7.52
CA GLY A 105 5.69 0.55 -7.70
C GLY A 105 4.23 0.86 -8.04
N ASP A 106 3.97 1.80 -8.95
CA ASP A 106 2.62 2.33 -9.13
C ASP A 106 1.61 1.26 -9.61
N CYS A 107 0.69 0.90 -8.72
CA CYS A 107 -0.44 0.06 -9.05
C CYS A 107 -1.41 0.83 -9.95
N GLY A 108 -1.50 0.42 -11.22
CA GLY A 108 -2.55 0.89 -12.13
C GLY A 108 -2.18 2.10 -12.99
N HIS A 109 -1.04 2.05 -13.68
CA HIS A 109 -1.04 2.66 -15.01
C HIS A 109 -1.50 1.57 -15.98
N ASP A 110 -2.76 1.66 -16.44
CA ASP A 110 -3.22 0.87 -17.58
C ASP A 110 -2.18 1.06 -18.72
N TYR A 111 -1.37 0.04 -18.99
CA TYR A 111 -0.60 -0.02 -20.23
C TYR A 111 -1.57 -0.38 -21.35
N ASP A 112 -2.50 0.51 -21.68
CA ASP A 112 -3.16 0.50 -22.97
C ASP A 112 -2.15 1.03 -24.00
N THR A 113 -1.18 0.19 -24.36
CA THR A 113 -0.41 0.36 -25.60
C THR A 113 -0.58 -0.90 -26.43
N PRO A 114 -1.39 -0.88 -27.49
CA PRO A 114 -1.37 -1.96 -28.45
C PRO A 114 -0.11 -1.81 -29.32
N GLY A 115 0.88 -2.69 -29.12
CA GLY A 115 1.86 -3.02 -30.16
C GLY A 115 3.33 -3.07 -29.73
N GLY A 116 3.92 -4.26 -29.90
CA GLY A 116 5.36 -4.54 -29.83
C GLY A 116 5.63 -5.64 -28.80
N GLY A 117 5.50 -6.93 -29.12
CA GLY A 117 6.22 -7.60 -30.19
C GLY A 117 7.43 -8.32 -29.57
N ASP A 118 7.31 -9.66 -29.50
CA ASP A 118 8.34 -10.67 -29.22
C ASP A 118 9.76 -10.18 -28.91
N GLN A 119 10.28 -10.57 -27.73
CA GLN A 119 11.65 -11.09 -27.66
C GLN A 119 11.70 -12.32 -26.75
N ASP A 120 11.78 -13.45 -27.46
CA ASP A 120 12.09 -14.81 -27.04
C ASP A 120 13.38 -14.84 -26.18
N PHE A 121 13.25 -15.06 -24.87
CA PHE A 121 14.39 -15.36 -24.00
C PHE A 121 14.46 -16.87 -23.74
N ARG A 122 15.21 -17.59 -24.58
CA ARG A 122 15.56 -18.99 -24.32
C ARG A 122 16.81 -19.08 -23.44
N PRO A 123 16.81 -19.87 -22.36
CA PRO A 123 18.01 -20.11 -21.58
C PRO A 123 18.84 -21.26 -22.18
N GLY A 124 20.17 -21.06 -22.20
CA GLY A 124 21.13 -22.12 -21.92
C GLY A 124 21.57 -23.02 -23.08
N GLY A 125 22.87 -22.99 -23.35
CA GLY A 125 23.56 -23.99 -24.15
C GLY A 125 25.08 -23.82 -24.15
N ARG A 126 25.73 -24.08 -23.02
CA ARG A 126 27.16 -24.44 -22.99
C ARG A 126 27.27 -25.91 -23.36
N GLY A 127 28.10 -26.26 -24.34
CA GLY A 127 28.41 -27.66 -24.63
C GLY A 127 29.31 -27.83 -25.86
N VAL A 128 30.57 -28.17 -25.56
CA VAL A 128 31.68 -28.74 -26.36
C VAL A 128 32.31 -27.92 -27.48
#